data_AF-A0A377Z861-F1
#
_entry.id   AF-A0A377Z861-F1
#
_cell.length_a   1.000
_cell.length_b   1.000
_cell.length_c   1.000
_cell.angle_alpha   90.00
_cell.angle_beta   90.00
_cell.angle_gamma   90.00
#
_symmetry.space_group_name_H-M   'P 1'
#
loop_
_entity.id
_entity.type
_entity.pdbx_description
1 polymer ?
#
loop_
_entity_poly.entity_id
_entity_poly.type
_entity_poly.pdbx_seq_one_letter_code
_entity_poly.pdbx_strand_id
1 'polypeptide(L)' 'MVESEDVAAGNVLAVMQKGYTLNGRTIRAAMVT' A
#
# COMPACT_ATOMS: atom_id res chain seq x y z
N MET A 1 10.38 -7.50 0.12
CA MET A 1 9.46 -8.49 0.68
C MET A 1 9.81 -8.59 2.15
N VAL A 2 8.88 -8.23 3.02
CA VAL A 2 9.07 -8.27 4.48
C VAL A 2 8.42 -9.55 4.98
N GLU A 3 9.12 -10.30 5.83
CA GLU A 3 8.54 -11.47 6.49
C GLU A 3 7.53 -10.99 7.55
N SER A 4 6.28 -11.42 7.42
CA SER A 4 5.21 -11.14 8.37
C SER A 4 4.19 -12.27 8.33
N GLU A 5 3.67 -12.63 9.51
CA GLU A 5 2.57 -13.57 9.69
C GLU A 5 1.22 -12.86 9.87
N ASP A 6 1.21 -11.52 9.91
CA ASP A 6 0.02 -10.71 10.23
C ASP A 6 -0.98 -10.66 9.05
N VAL A 7 -0.48 -10.77 7.82
CA VAL A 7 -1.29 -10.74 6.59
C VAL A 7 -0.84 -11.83 5.62
N ALA A 8 -1.79 -12.33 4.82
CA ALA A 8 -1.48 -13.27 3.75
C ALA A 8 -0.49 -12.65 2.73
N ALA A 9 0.35 -13.50 2.14
CA ALA A 9 1.31 -13.07 1.13
C ALA A 9 0.62 -12.35 -0.03
N GLY A 10 1.17 -11.19 -0.42
CA GLY A 10 0.62 -10.35 -1.49
C GLY A 10 -0.34 -9.25 -1.02
N ASN A 11 -0.74 -9.25 0.26
CA ASN A 11 -1.50 -8.16 0.84
C ASN A 11 -0.60 -6.98 1.25
N VAL A 12 -1.19 -5.80 1.33
CA VAL A 12 -0.51 -4.61 1.88
C VAL A 12 -0.35 -4.79 3.39
N LEU A 13 0.90 -4.83 3.87
CA LEU A 13 1.20 -4.92 5.30
C LEU A 13 1.24 -3.53 5.95
N ALA A 14 1.96 -2.58 5.33
CA ALA A 14 2.07 -1.22 5.84
C ALA A 14 2.12 -0.17 4.72
N VAL A 15 1.73 1.07 5.06
CA VAL A 15 1.81 2.24 4.17
C VAL A 15 2.94 3.15 4.62
N MET A 16 4.01 3.21 3.84
CA MET A 16 5.20 4.03 4.11
C MET A 16 4.99 5.48 3.67
N GLN A 17 4.28 5.68 2.55
CA GLN A 17 3.89 7.02 2.11
C GLN A 17 2.48 6.97 1.53
N LYS A 18 1.60 7.85 2.06
CA LYS A 18 0.19 7.91 1.65
C LYS A 18 0.03 8.09 0.14
N GLY A 19 -0.93 7.38 -0.44
CA GLY A 19 -1.40 7.63 -1.81
C GLY A 19 -2.58 8.59 -1.82
N TYR A 20 -2.88 9.14 -2.99
CA TYR A 20 -4.01 10.05 -3.17
C TYR A 20 -4.74 9.76 -4.48
N THR A 21 -6.06 9.93 -4.43
CA THR A 21 -6.96 9.87 -5.58
C THR A 21 -7.76 11.15 -5.67
N LEU A 22 -7.96 11.66 -6.88
CA LEU A 22 -8.85 12.78 -7.15
C LEU A 22 -9.96 12.32 -8.09
N ASN A 23 -11.21 12.34 -7.63
CA ASN A 23 -12.38 11.91 -8.40
C ASN A 23 -12.20 10.49 -9.01
N GLY A 24 -11.66 9.56 -8.23
CA GLY A 24 -11.38 8.18 -8.68
C GLY A 24 -10.12 8.02 -9.53
N ARG A 25 -9.47 9.10 -9.98
CA ARG A 25 -8.19 9.04 -10.68
C ARG A 25 -7.03 9.06 -9.69
N THR A 26 -6.18 8.04 -9.73
CA THR A 26 -4.95 7.99 -8.93
C THR A 26 -4.00 9.11 -9.38
N ILE A 27 -3.70 10.03 -8.46
CA ILE A 27 -2.74 11.11 -8.69
C ILE A 27 -1.36 10.75 -8.16
N ARG A 28 -1.30 9.87 -7.15
CA ARG A 28 -0.06 9.29 -6.62
C ARG A 28 -0.36 7.98 -5.92
N ALA A 29 0.32 6.91 -6.32
CA ALA A 29 0.19 5.62 -5.65
C ALA A 29 0.77 5.67 -4.22
N ALA A 30 0.16 4.92 -3.31
CA ALA A 30 0.73 4.70 -1.98
C ALA A 30 2.01 3.86 -2.12
N MET A 31 3.06 4.22 -1.40
CA MET A 31 4.21 3.35 -1.24
C MET A 31 3.94 2.43 -0.06
N VAL A 32 4.02 1.13 -0.31
CA VAL A 32 3.67 0.07 0.64
C VAL A 32 4.82 -0.93 0.76
N THR A 33 4.82 -1.67 1.87
CA THR A 33 5.73 -2.78 2.15
C THR A 33 4.96 -4.01 2.51
#